data_AF-A0AA95E7M4-F1
#
_entry.id   AF-A0AA95E7M4-F1
#
_cell.length_a   1.000
_cell.length_b   1.000
_cell.length_c   1.000
_cell.angle_alpha   90.00
_cell.angle_beta   90.00
_cell.angle_gamma   90.00
#
_symmetry.space_group_name_H-M   'P 1'
#
loop_
_entity.id
_entity.type
_entity.pdbx_description
1 polymer ?
#
loop_
_entity_poly.entity_id
_entity_poly.type
_entity_poly.pdbx_seq_one_letter_code
_entity_poly.pdbx_strand_id
1 'polypeptide(L)'
;MEYLFDKDEIQQKVAELSATLDGGKNMDAFVAQAAGVIYNRLKDNIQHYRQYGVYWWALKDVLRRQDYNMGNETDAEIERQYKGDNDAQTLVMADTFYLKESATHTADNMDWTIDKEKDYRLFDEDMEMRSSITDMILDY
;
A
#
# COMPACT_ATOMS: atom_id res chain seq x y z
N MET A 1 8.33 10.26 13.42
CA MET A 1 7.62 9.37 12.48
C MET A 1 7.94 9.83 11.08
N GLU A 2 8.94 9.17 10.50
CA GLU A 2 9.35 9.38 9.12
C GLU A 2 8.26 8.92 8.15
N TYR A 3 8.34 9.43 6.92
CA TYR A 3 7.49 9.06 5.79
C TYR A 3 6.00 9.42 5.89
N LEU A 4 5.53 10.03 6.98
CA LEU A 4 4.16 10.53 7.06
C LEU A 4 3.94 11.68 6.07
N PHE A 5 2.92 11.53 5.22
CA PHE A 5 2.47 12.61 4.35
C PHE A 5 1.52 13.57 5.07
N ASP A 6 1.56 14.83 4.63
CA ASP A 6 0.54 15.80 4.98
C ASP A 6 -0.81 15.39 4.35
N LYS A 7 -1.84 15.32 5.17
CA LYS A 7 -3.15 14.82 4.74
C LYS A 7 -3.87 15.78 3.80
N ASP A 8 -3.65 17.09 3.95
CA ASP A 8 -4.26 18.09 3.08
C ASP A 8 -3.61 18.05 1.68
N GLU A 9 -2.28 17.88 1.62
CA GLU A 9 -1.57 17.67 0.35
C GLU A 9 -2.03 16.38 -0.36
N ILE A 10 -2.19 15.28 0.38
CA ILE A 10 -2.71 14.03 -0.17
C ILE A 10 -4.15 14.20 -0.64
N GLN A 11 -4.99 14.91 0.11
CA GLN A 11 -6.38 15.14 -0.29
C GLN A 11 -6.47 15.95 -1.59
N GLN A 12 -5.59 16.92 -1.79
CA GLN A 12 -5.47 17.62 -3.08
C GLN A 12 -5.06 16.67 -4.20
N LYS A 13 -4.06 15.81 -3.96
CA LYS A 13 -3.62 14.82 -4.93
C LYS A 13 -4.70 13.79 -5.29
N VAL A 14 -5.52 13.36 -4.31
CA VAL A 14 -6.69 12.51 -4.55
C VAL A 14 -7.70 13.23 -5.45
N ALA A 15 -7.97 14.51 -5.19
CA ALA A 15 -8.89 15.30 -6.02
C ALA A 15 -8.37 15.45 -7.46
N GLU A 16 -7.08 15.72 -7.64
CA GLU A 16 -6.44 15.81 -8.96
C GLU A 16 -6.51 14.48 -9.72
N LEU A 17 -6.12 13.37 -9.08
CA LEU A 17 -6.11 12.05 -9.72
C LEU A 17 -7.53 11.57 -10.04
N SER A 18 -8.48 11.72 -9.12
CA SER A 18 -9.88 11.36 -9.37
C SER A 18 -10.53 12.22 -10.46
N ALA A 19 -10.13 13.49 -10.60
CA ALA A 19 -10.58 14.36 -11.68
C ALA A 19 -10.20 13.83 -13.07
N THR A 20 -9.08 13.13 -13.20
CA THR A 20 -8.67 12.54 -14.48
C THR A 20 -9.52 11.34 -14.91
N LEU A 21 -10.17 10.66 -13.96
CA LEU A 21 -10.92 9.44 -14.22
C LEU A 21 -12.32 9.70 -14.81
N ASP A 22 -13.08 10.54 -14.11
CA ASP A 22 -14.48 10.87 -14.45
C ASP A 22 -14.85 12.26 -13.90
N GLY A 23 -13.90 13.19 -13.94
CA GLY A 23 -14.07 14.51 -13.34
C GLY A 23 -14.28 14.47 -11.82
N GLY A 24 -13.82 13.41 -11.14
CA GLY A 24 -13.86 13.28 -9.68
C GLY A 24 -15.22 12.89 -9.11
N LYS A 25 -16.17 12.46 -9.95
CA LYS A 25 -17.56 12.22 -9.53
C LYS A 25 -17.80 10.88 -8.86
N ASN A 26 -16.96 9.88 -9.12
CA ASN A 26 -17.13 8.53 -8.62
C ASN A 26 -15.87 8.08 -7.86
N MET A 27 -15.88 8.27 -6.55
CA MET A 27 -14.74 7.92 -5.69
C MET A 27 -14.56 6.41 -5.57
N ASP A 28 -15.64 5.62 -5.56
CA ASP A 28 -15.55 4.16 -5.47
C ASP A 28 -14.87 3.58 -6.72
N ALA A 29 -15.20 4.11 -7.91
CA ALA A 29 -14.53 3.73 -9.15
C ALA A 29 -13.03 4.10 -9.13
N PHE A 30 -12.69 5.25 -8.55
CA PHE A 30 -11.29 5.65 -8.37
C PHE A 30 -10.55 4.69 -7.44
N VAL A 31 -11.12 4.35 -6.29
CA VAL A 31 -10.55 3.39 -5.33
C VAL A 31 -10.34 2.03 -6.00
N ALA A 32 -11.36 1.50 -6.68
CA ALA A 32 -11.27 0.21 -7.36
C ALA A 32 -10.18 0.20 -8.45
N GLN A 33 -10.05 1.28 -9.21
CA GLN A 33 -9.02 1.39 -10.24
C GLN A 33 -7.62 1.50 -9.63
N ALA A 34 -7.42 2.35 -8.62
CA ALA A 34 -6.13 2.50 -7.96
C ALA A 34 -5.69 1.18 -7.29
N ALA A 35 -6.62 0.51 -6.61
CA ALA A 35 -6.39 -0.83 -6.05
C ALA A 35 -6.00 -1.85 -7.13
N GLY A 36 -6.69 -1.83 -8.28
CA GLY A 36 -6.37 -2.70 -9.41
C GLY A 36 -4.99 -2.46 -10.02
N VAL A 37 -4.56 -1.20 -10.15
CA VAL A 37 -3.20 -0.86 -10.62
C VAL A 37 -2.14 -1.42 -9.67
N ILE A 38 -2.32 -1.22 -8.37
CA ILE A 38 -1.41 -1.74 -7.35
C ILE A 38 -1.39 -3.27 -7.35
N TYR A 39 -2.56 -3.92 -7.39
CA TYR A 39 -2.66 -5.37 -7.42
C TYR A 39 -1.98 -5.97 -8.65
N ASN A 40 -2.12 -5.36 -9.83
CA ASN A 40 -1.42 -5.81 -11.03
C ASN A 40 0.10 -5.67 -10.90
N ARG A 41 0.60 -4.63 -10.24
CA ARG A 41 2.04 -4.48 -9.93
C ARG A 41 2.58 -5.61 -9.05
N LEU A 42 1.75 -6.11 -8.13
CA LEU A 42 2.09 -7.26 -7.27
C LEU A 42 2.00 -8.60 -8.00
N LYS A 43 1.18 -8.71 -9.05
CA LYS A 43 1.17 -9.91 -9.91
C LYS A 43 2.47 -10.09 -10.66
N ASP A 44 3.05 -8.99 -11.13
CA ASP A 44 4.32 -9.03 -11.87
C ASP A 44 5.48 -9.47 -10.96
N ASN A 45 5.49 -8.98 -9.72
CA ASN A 45 6.42 -9.40 -8.68
C ASN A 45 5.82 -9.18 -7.30
N ILE A 46 5.52 -10.26 -6.59
CA ILE A 46 4.90 -10.19 -5.25
C ILE A 46 5.80 -9.42 -4.27
N GLN A 47 7.13 -9.50 -4.41
CA GLN A 47 8.09 -8.83 -3.53
C GLN A 47 8.02 -7.29 -3.61
N HIS A 48 7.37 -6.73 -4.63
CA HIS A 48 7.08 -5.30 -4.68
C HIS A 48 6.24 -4.82 -3.47
N TYR A 49 5.57 -5.73 -2.75
CA TYR A 49 4.91 -5.40 -1.49
C TYR A 49 5.87 -4.69 -0.51
N ARG A 50 7.14 -5.10 -0.49
CA ARG A 50 8.17 -4.55 0.40
C ARG A 50 8.49 -3.09 0.10
N GLN A 51 8.34 -2.66 -1.14
CA GLN A 51 8.59 -1.28 -1.58
C GLN A 51 7.48 -0.30 -1.18
N TYR A 52 6.33 -0.79 -0.72
CA TYR A 52 5.34 0.06 -0.05
C TYR A 52 5.71 0.35 1.41
N GLY A 53 6.72 -0.36 1.95
CA GLY A 53 7.26 -0.13 3.28
C GLY A 53 6.20 -0.05 4.37
N VAL A 54 6.30 0.97 5.21
CA VAL A 54 5.37 1.22 6.32
C VAL A 54 3.90 1.39 5.90
N TYR A 55 3.64 1.73 4.63
CA TYR A 55 2.28 1.85 4.10
C TYR A 55 1.66 0.50 3.73
N TRP A 56 2.45 -0.58 3.68
CA TRP A 56 1.99 -1.89 3.21
C TRP A 56 0.75 -2.38 3.96
N TRP A 57 0.73 -2.29 5.28
CA TRP A 57 -0.38 -2.84 6.07
C TRP A 57 -1.70 -2.10 5.83
N ALA A 58 -1.66 -0.77 5.79
CA ALA A 58 -2.83 0.05 5.49
C ALA A 58 -3.32 -0.19 4.05
N LEU A 59 -2.39 -0.34 3.10
CA LEU A 59 -2.70 -0.70 1.73
C LEU A 59 -3.33 -2.10 1.62
N LYS A 60 -2.74 -3.10 2.27
CA LYS A 60 -3.21 -4.48 2.30
C LYS A 60 -4.64 -4.54 2.82
N ASP A 61 -4.95 -3.79 3.86
CA ASP A 61 -6.32 -3.68 4.39
C ASP A 61 -7.33 -3.15 3.35
N VAL A 62 -6.98 -2.08 2.64
CA VAL A 62 -7.81 -1.53 1.55
C VAL A 62 -7.97 -2.55 0.42
N LEU A 63 -6.90 -3.24 0.01
CA LEU A 63 -6.95 -4.25 -1.04
C LEU A 63 -7.86 -5.43 -0.67
N ARG A 64 -7.85 -5.89 0.59
CA ARG A 64 -8.79 -6.93 1.07
C ARG A 64 -10.24 -6.47 1.00
N ARG A 65 -10.52 -5.20 1.34
CA ARG A 65 -11.87 -4.61 1.19
C ARG A 65 -12.34 -4.50 -0.25
N GLN A 66 -11.41 -4.54 -1.21
CA GLN A 66 -11.69 -4.61 -2.65
C GLN A 66 -11.73 -6.07 -3.16
N ASP A 67 -11.92 -7.04 -2.25
CA ASP A 67 -11.99 -8.48 -2.52
C ASP A 67 -10.71 -9.12 -3.09
N TYR A 68 -9.54 -8.46 -2.97
CA TYR A 68 -8.27 -9.08 -3.33
C TYR A 68 -7.77 -10.02 -2.22
N ASN A 69 -7.29 -11.19 -2.63
CA ASN A 69 -6.72 -12.16 -1.70
C ASN A 69 -5.30 -11.75 -1.24
N MET A 70 -5.21 -10.96 -0.18
CA MET A 70 -3.94 -10.43 0.34
C MET A 70 -3.44 -11.11 1.62
N GLY A 71 -4.16 -12.09 2.16
CA GLY A 71 -3.80 -12.68 3.45
C GLY A 71 -4.38 -11.96 4.66
N ASN A 72 -4.13 -12.55 5.83
CA ASN A 72 -4.74 -12.16 7.09
C ASN A 72 -3.76 -11.48 8.04
N GLU A 73 -2.45 -11.69 7.85
CA GLU A 73 -1.43 -11.04 8.67
C GLU A 73 -1.53 -9.52 8.57
N THR A 74 -1.38 -8.85 9.70
CA THR A 74 -1.31 -7.40 9.78
C THR A 74 -0.46 -6.95 10.97
N ASP A 75 0.25 -5.84 10.81
CA ASP A 75 0.78 -5.05 11.91
C ASP A 75 -0.17 -3.89 12.20
N ALA A 76 -1.10 -4.11 13.12
CA ALA A 76 -2.15 -3.14 13.44
C ALA A 76 -1.63 -1.82 14.04
N GLU A 77 -0.41 -1.80 14.58
CA GLU A 77 0.20 -0.58 15.10
C GLU A 77 0.67 0.30 13.94
N ILE A 78 1.43 -0.27 13.00
CA ILE A 78 1.93 0.44 11.81
C ILE A 78 0.77 0.82 10.88
N GLU A 79 -0.17 -0.10 10.65
CA GLU A 79 -1.38 0.15 9.86
C GLU A 79 -2.12 1.40 10.34
N ARG A 80 -2.34 1.52 11.66
CA ARG A 80 -3.07 2.66 12.25
C ARG A 80 -2.31 3.98 12.09
N GLN A 81 -0.99 3.94 12.11
CA GLN A 81 -0.14 5.13 12.01
C GLN A 81 -0.06 5.66 10.58
N TYR A 82 -0.05 4.77 9.59
CA TYR A 82 0.17 5.11 8.19
C TYR A 82 -1.10 5.10 7.32
N LYS A 83 -2.27 4.75 7.86
CA LYS A 83 -3.54 4.89 7.13
C LYS A 83 -3.95 6.34 6.91
N GLY A 84 -4.56 6.59 5.75
CA GLY A 84 -5.26 7.84 5.47
C GLY A 84 -6.60 7.94 6.19
N ASP A 85 -7.31 9.04 6.01
CA ASP A 85 -8.66 9.22 6.56
C ASP A 85 -9.72 8.38 5.82
N ASN A 86 -9.41 7.96 4.61
CA ASN A 86 -10.23 7.07 3.79
C ASN A 86 -9.36 6.20 2.85
N ASP A 87 -10.00 5.27 2.15
CA ASP A 87 -9.35 4.31 1.25
C ASP A 87 -8.62 5.01 0.10
N ALA A 88 -9.19 6.05 -0.48
CA ALA A 88 -8.58 6.81 -1.57
C ALA A 88 -7.29 7.50 -1.12
N GLN A 89 -7.29 8.16 0.04
CA GLN A 89 -6.08 8.74 0.61
C GLN A 89 -5.03 7.67 0.89
N THR A 90 -5.43 6.54 1.49
CA THR A 90 -4.49 5.45 1.82
C THR A 90 -3.81 4.89 0.57
N LEU A 91 -4.57 4.66 -0.50
CA LEU A 91 -4.04 4.21 -1.80
C LEU A 91 -3.07 5.24 -2.41
N VAL A 92 -3.44 6.52 -2.40
CA VAL A 92 -2.60 7.59 -2.95
C VAL A 92 -1.33 7.79 -2.13
N MET A 93 -1.40 7.70 -0.80
CA MET A 93 -0.22 7.75 0.07
C MET A 93 0.72 6.59 -0.22
N ALA A 94 0.20 5.36 -0.28
CA ALA A 94 1.00 4.17 -0.55
C ALA A 94 1.65 4.21 -1.95
N ASP A 95 0.90 4.61 -2.98
CA ASP A 95 1.46 4.72 -4.34
C ASP A 95 2.47 5.89 -4.45
N THR A 96 2.23 7.01 -3.77
CA THR A 96 3.18 8.13 -3.70
C THR A 96 4.47 7.72 -3.02
N PHE A 97 4.37 6.98 -1.90
CA PHE A 97 5.52 6.41 -1.22
C PHE A 97 6.30 5.47 -2.13
N TYR A 98 5.60 4.51 -2.75
CA TYR A 98 6.20 3.58 -3.69
C TYR A 98 6.95 4.31 -4.80
N LEU A 99 6.35 5.31 -5.45
CA LEU A 99 7.00 6.05 -6.54
C LEU A 99 8.24 6.81 -6.09
N LYS A 100 8.26 7.31 -4.85
CA LYS A 100 9.39 8.02 -4.28
C LYS A 100 10.52 7.06 -3.88
N GLU A 101 10.19 5.99 -3.18
CA GLU A 101 11.17 5.12 -2.53
C GLU A 101 11.62 3.97 -3.43
N SER A 102 10.81 3.52 -4.41
CA SER A 102 11.22 2.48 -5.37
C SER A 102 12.40 2.88 -6.27
N ALA A 103 12.68 4.18 -6.38
CA ALA A 103 13.85 4.69 -7.10
C ALA A 103 15.18 4.42 -6.35
N THR A 104 15.12 4.27 -5.03
CA THR A 104 16.29 4.13 -4.14
C THR A 104 16.31 2.81 -3.38
N HIS A 105 15.15 2.15 -3.22
CA HIS A 105 14.98 0.90 -2.51
C HIS A 105 14.45 -0.18 -3.46
N THR A 106 15.16 -1.31 -3.54
CA THR A 106 14.75 -2.47 -4.33
C THR A 106 13.70 -3.30 -3.60
N ALA A 107 13.10 -4.27 -4.29
CA ALA A 107 12.18 -5.24 -3.71
C ALA A 107 12.83 -6.17 -2.65
N ASP A 108 14.15 -6.14 -2.49
CA ASP A 108 14.85 -6.88 -1.43
C ASP A 108 14.94 -6.07 -0.12
N ASN A 109 14.60 -4.78 -0.13
CA ASN A 109 14.64 -3.95 1.07
C ASN A 109 13.48 -4.28 2.01
N MET A 110 13.79 -4.79 3.21
CA MET A 110 12.80 -5.07 4.25
C MET A 110 12.84 -4.07 5.39
N ASP A 111 13.93 -3.32 5.53
CA ASP A 111 14.18 -2.47 6.70
C ASP A 111 13.92 -1.00 6.35
N TRP A 112 13.19 -0.31 7.23
CA TRP A 112 12.73 1.08 7.05
C TRP A 112 12.97 1.88 8.33
N THR A 113 13.64 3.03 8.23
CA THR A 113 13.90 3.89 9.39
C THR A 113 12.67 4.78 9.66
N ILE A 114 11.87 4.44 10.66
CA ILE A 114 10.58 5.11 10.96
C ILE A 114 10.69 6.23 12.01
N ASP A 115 11.80 6.26 12.75
CA ASP A 115 12.21 7.36 13.61
C ASP A 115 13.74 7.37 13.73
N LYS A 116 14.33 8.45 14.25
CA LYS A 116 15.80 8.65 14.33
C LYS A 116 16.59 7.49 14.95
N GLU A 117 15.95 6.68 15.77
CA GLU A 117 16.54 5.54 16.46
C GLU A 117 15.70 4.26 16.33
N LYS A 118 14.68 4.25 15.46
CA LYS A 118 13.75 3.13 15.32
C LYS A 118 13.70 2.67 13.87
N ASP A 119 14.29 1.51 13.64
CA ASP A 119 14.11 0.77 12.41
C ASP A 119 12.91 -0.18 12.53
N TYR A 120 12.22 -0.34 11.42
CA TYR A 120 11.09 -1.22 11.25
C TYR A 120 11.39 -2.21 10.15
N ARG A 121 11.26 -3.50 10.44
CA ARG A 121 11.38 -4.56 9.44
C ARG A 121 9.99 -4.96 8.97
N LEU A 122 9.70 -4.69 7.71
CA LEU A 122 8.51 -5.16 7.03
C LEU A 122 8.69 -6.64 6.65
N PHE A 123 7.90 -7.50 7.28
CA PHE A 123 7.80 -8.93 6.97
C PHE A 123 6.33 -9.32 6.98
N ASP A 124 5.83 -9.83 5.86
CA ASP A 124 4.46 -10.33 5.73
C ASP A 124 4.58 -11.80 5.31
N GLU A 125 4.50 -12.70 6.28
CA GLU A 125 4.49 -14.15 6.14
C GLU A 125 3.54 -14.62 5.03
N ASP A 126 2.34 -14.03 4.91
CA ASP A 126 1.40 -14.41 3.84
C ASP A 126 1.95 -14.08 2.45
N MET A 127 2.72 -13.00 2.30
CA MET A 127 3.38 -12.65 1.04
C MET A 127 4.64 -13.49 0.81
N GLU A 128 5.42 -13.73 1.87
CA GLU A 128 6.68 -14.46 1.80
C GLU A 128 6.50 -15.95 1.52
N MET A 129 5.39 -16.53 1.96
CA MET A 129 5.05 -17.93 1.67
C MET A 129 4.49 -18.15 0.26
N ARG A 130 4.18 -17.08 -0.48
CA ARG A 130 3.60 -17.17 -1.82
C ARG A 130 4.65 -16.97 -2.91
N SER A 131 4.51 -17.73 -4.00
CA SER A 131 5.30 -17.49 -5.22
C SER A 131 4.65 -16.41 -6.09
N SER A 132 3.32 -16.25 -6.00
CA SER A 132 2.54 -15.23 -6.70
C SER A 132 1.37 -14.73 -5.83
N ILE A 133 0.98 -13.48 -6.03
CA ILE A 133 -0.20 -12.90 -5.35
C ILE A 133 -1.52 -13.57 -5.78
N THR A 134 -1.51 -14.33 -6.89
CA THR A 134 -2.65 -15.11 -7.35
C THR A 134 -2.75 -16.48 -6.71
N ASP A 135 -1.71 -16.92 -5.99
CA ASP A 135 -1.72 -18.21 -5.31
C ASP A 135 -2.75 -18.18 -4.16
N MET A 136 -3.48 -19.29 -4.01
CA MET A 136 -4.38 -19.46 -2.88
C MET A 136 -3.55 -19.56 -1.59
N ILE A 137 -4.02 -18.90 -0.54
CA ILE A 137 -3.47 -19.11 0.81
C ILE A 137 -4.01 -20.46 1.26
N LEU A 138 -3.11 -21.38 1.54
CA LEU A 138 -3.45 -22.61 2.22
C LEU A 138 -3.40 -22.32 3.71
N ASP A 139 -4.57 -22.17 4.34
CA ASP A 139 -4.67 -22.20 5.79
C ASP A 139 -4.26 -23.62 6.23
N TYR A 140 -3.08 -23.75 6.86
CA TYR A 140 -2.59 -25.00 7.44
C TYR A 140 -3.04 -25.17 8.89
#